data_AF-A0A8H4INY6-F1
#
_entry.id   AF-A0A8H4INY6-F1
#
_cell.length_a   1.000
_cell.length_b   1.000
_cell.length_c   1.000
_cell.angle_alpha   90.00
_cell.angle_beta   90.00
_cell.angle_gamma   90.00
#
_symmetry.space_group_name_H-M   'P 1'
#
loop_
_entity.id
_entity.type
_entity.pdbx_description
1 polymer ?
#
loop_
_entity_poly.entity_id
_entity_poly.type
_entity_poly.pdbx_seq_one_letter_code
_entity_poly.pdbx_strand_id
1 'polypeptide(L)'
;MAKAILPLLRKRTLKEAVNISSPTLGPTTLAPNMESPPVAACKISKAGLIMLTVPYGQYLHDEHFTIITISPGYTQTNYPSADLTPDENVKATLDIIFRTTHAETGKFFIIHVPSWEDNPISSRYDGASVPWCG
;
A
#
# COMPACT_ATOMS: atom_id res chain seq x y z
N MET A 1 8.40 1.66 8.29
CA MET A 1 7.74 1.35 9.57
C MET A 1 8.47 2.03 10.73
N ALA A 2 7.74 2.70 11.62
CA ALA A 2 8.34 3.44 12.74
C ALA A 2 8.48 2.56 13.99
N LYS A 3 9.69 2.05 14.27
CA LYS A 3 9.96 1.22 15.48
C LYS A 3 9.56 1.92 16.79
N ALA A 4 9.67 3.24 16.84
CA ALA A 4 9.38 4.05 18.02
C ALA A 4 7.94 3.92 18.54
N ILE A 5 6.97 3.62 17.66
CA ILE A 5 5.56 3.52 18.05
C ILE A 5 5.12 2.08 18.40
N LEU A 6 5.95 1.06 18.12
CA LEU A 6 5.61 -0.34 18.38
C LEU A 6 5.24 -0.60 19.86
N PRO A 7 5.96 -0.07 20.88
CA PRO A 7 5.59 -0.28 22.27
C PRO A 7 4.20 0.26 22.64
N LEU A 8 3.73 1.29 21.93
CA LEU A 8 2.39 1.85 22.13
C LEU A 8 1.32 1.01 21.45
N LEU A 9 1.60 0.55 20.21
CA LEU A 9 0.68 -0.32 19.47
C LEU A 9 0.44 -1.64 20.21
N ARG A 10 1.47 -2.22 20.83
CA ARG A 10 1.36 -3.45 21.63
C ARG A 10 0.34 -3.36 22.77
N LYS A 11 0.05 -2.16 23.28
CA LYS A 11 -0.92 -1.90 24.34
C LYS A 11 -2.35 -1.69 23.84
N ARG A 12 -2.57 -1.70 22.52
CA ARG A 12 -3.89 -1.50 21.90
C ARG A 12 -4.50 -2.83 21.49
N THR A 13 -5.82 -2.83 21.36
CA THR A 13 -6.60 -3.94 20.78
C THR A 13 -6.40 -4.02 19.28
N LEU A 14 -6.45 -2.87 18.59
CA LEU A 14 -6.09 -2.75 17.17
C LEU A 14 -4.58 -2.54 17.04
N LYS A 15 -3.88 -3.58 16.60
CA LYS A 15 -2.44 -3.59 16.37
C LYS A 15 -2.15 -3.54 14.88
N GLU A 16 -2.32 -2.37 14.29
CA GLU A 16 -2.22 -2.20 12.85
C GLU A 16 -1.15 -1.19 12.44
N ALA A 17 -0.46 -1.48 11.34
CA ALA A 17 0.47 -0.58 10.70
C ALA A 17 0.30 -0.63 9.17
N VAL A 18 -0.04 0.51 8.60
CA VAL A 18 -0.32 0.65 7.16
C VAL A 18 0.78 1.49 6.52
N ASN A 19 1.48 0.92 5.55
CA ASN A 19 2.46 1.64 4.75
C ASN A 19 1.80 2.17 3.47
N ILE A 20 2.12 3.41 3.06
CA ILE A 20 1.62 3.99 1.81
C ILE A 20 2.71 3.98 0.75
N SER A 21 2.50 3.20 -0.32
CA SER A 21 3.47 3.04 -1.39
C SER A 21 2.82 3.03 -2.78
N SER A 22 3.59 2.69 -3.81
CA SER A 22 3.10 2.51 -5.17
C SER A 22 3.66 1.22 -5.75
N PRO A 23 2.84 0.41 -6.48
CA PRO A 23 3.26 -0.89 -6.98
C PRO A 23 4.39 -0.77 -7.99
N THR A 24 4.49 0.35 -8.69
CA THR A 24 5.49 0.61 -9.73
C THR A 24 6.84 1.09 -9.18
N LEU A 25 6.89 1.40 -7.89
CA LEU A 25 8.09 1.96 -7.22
C LEU A 25 8.83 0.95 -6.35
N GLY A 26 8.40 -0.31 -6.34
CA GLY A 26 9.02 -1.38 -5.56
C GLY A 26 9.16 -2.68 -6.34
N PRO A 27 9.67 -3.75 -5.70
CA PRO A 27 9.85 -5.06 -6.32
C PRO A 27 8.52 -5.82 -6.38
N THR A 28 7.58 -5.33 -7.20
CA THR A 28 6.29 -5.98 -7.44
C THR A 28 6.16 -6.41 -8.89
N THR A 29 5.27 -7.37 -9.13
CA THR A 29 4.99 -7.88 -10.49
C THR A 29 4.55 -6.81 -11.49
N LEU A 30 4.14 -5.62 -11.02
CA LEU A 30 3.74 -4.49 -11.86
C LEU A 30 4.86 -3.51 -12.20
N ALA A 31 6.04 -3.65 -11.58
CA ALA A 31 7.17 -2.74 -11.79
C ALA A 31 7.71 -2.69 -13.23
N PRO A 32 7.82 -3.82 -13.98
CA PRO A 32 8.33 -3.79 -15.36
C PRO A 32 7.40 -3.08 -16.36
N ASN A 33 6.11 -2.97 -16.03
CA ASN A 33 5.09 -2.52 -16.98
C ASN A 33 4.90 -1.00 -17.01
N MET A 34 5.73 -0.25 -16.27
CA MET A 34 5.53 1.18 -16.03
C MET A 34 6.83 1.97 -16.20
N GLU A 35 7.01 2.52 -17.40
CA GLU A 35 8.02 3.53 -17.70
C GLU A 35 7.66 4.85 -17.03
N SER A 36 8.03 5.01 -15.77
CA SER A 36 8.02 6.32 -15.14
C SER A 36 9.42 6.62 -14.59
N PRO A 37 9.87 7.89 -14.63
CA PRO A 37 11.09 8.33 -13.97
C PRO A 37 10.80 9.02 -12.62
N PRO A 38 10.36 8.31 -11.57
CA PRO A 38 10.64 8.74 -10.21
C PRO A 38 12.15 8.65 -10.00
N VAL A 39 12.73 9.75 -9.50
CA VAL A 39 14.12 9.80 -9.03
C VAL A 39 14.47 8.55 -8.23
N ALA A 40 15.65 7.97 -8.46
CA ALA A 40 16.09 6.70 -7.88
C ALA A 40 15.86 6.62 -6.35
N ALA A 41 16.01 7.74 -5.64
CA ALA A 41 15.74 7.85 -4.21
C ALA A 41 14.28 7.50 -3.83
N CYS A 42 13.29 7.93 -4.63
CA CYS A 42 11.89 7.62 -4.39
C CYS A 42 11.61 6.13 -4.59
N LYS A 43 12.16 5.53 -5.65
CA LYS A 43 12.08 4.07 -5.89
C LYS A 43 12.70 3.30 -4.72
N ILE A 44 13.90 3.66 -4.30
CA ILE A 44 14.58 3.00 -3.16
C ILE A 44 13.75 3.13 -1.87
N SER A 45 13.24 4.32 -1.57
CA SER A 45 12.45 4.56 -0.35
C SER A 45 11.14 3.76 -0.35
N LYS A 46 10.41 3.78 -1.48
CA LYS A 46 9.13 3.08 -1.65
C LYS A 46 9.30 1.56 -1.69
N ALA A 47 10.35 1.07 -2.36
CA ALA A 47 10.78 -0.33 -2.32
C ALA A 47 11.11 -0.78 -0.89
N GLY A 48 11.82 0.06 -0.13
CA GLY A 48 12.11 -0.20 1.28
C GLY A 48 10.86 -0.33 2.13
N LEU A 49 9.88 0.57 1.97
CA LEU A 49 8.60 0.48 2.69
C LEU A 49 7.81 -0.78 2.34
N ILE A 50 7.77 -1.12 1.05
CA ILE A 50 7.17 -2.35 0.54
C ILE A 50 7.88 -3.54 1.22
N MET A 51 9.19 -3.68 1.06
CA MET A 51 9.98 -4.79 1.60
C MET A 51 9.94 -4.94 3.13
N LEU A 52 9.69 -3.87 3.89
CA LEU A 52 9.56 -3.97 5.36
C LEU A 52 8.27 -4.69 5.81
N THR A 53 7.25 -4.79 4.96
CA THR A 53 5.93 -5.31 5.33
C THR A 53 5.99 -6.80 5.69
N VAL A 54 6.68 -7.62 4.87
CA VAL A 54 6.79 -9.07 5.07
C VAL A 54 7.61 -9.45 6.32
N PRO A 55 8.88 -9.02 6.50
CA PRO A 55 9.68 -9.42 7.65
C PRO A 55 9.13 -8.89 8.98
N TYR A 56 8.50 -7.72 9.01
CA TYR A 56 7.81 -7.27 10.21
C TYR A 56 6.51 -8.02 10.47
N GLY A 57 5.80 -8.41 9.41
CA GLY A 57 4.66 -9.31 9.51
C GLY A 57 5.03 -10.63 10.19
N GLN A 58 6.15 -11.22 9.78
CA GLN A 58 6.70 -12.43 10.40
C GLN A 58 7.16 -12.18 11.84
N TYR A 59 7.91 -11.09 12.08
CA TYR A 59 8.44 -10.75 13.41
C TYR A 59 7.33 -10.47 14.45
N LEU A 60 6.19 -9.93 14.03
CA LEU A 60 5.07 -9.55 14.90
C LEU A 60 3.86 -10.48 14.77
N HIS A 61 4.03 -11.63 14.12
CA HIS A 61 2.97 -12.60 13.84
C HIS A 61 2.27 -13.08 15.12
N ASP A 62 3.03 -13.54 16.11
CA ASP A 62 2.48 -14.08 17.37
C ASP A 62 1.82 -13.01 18.24
N GLU A 63 2.05 -11.73 17.92
CA GLU A 63 1.42 -10.60 18.58
C GLU A 63 0.12 -10.14 17.90
N HIS A 64 -0.27 -10.82 16.80
CA HIS A 64 -1.45 -10.54 15.97
C HIS A 64 -1.46 -9.14 15.35
N PHE A 65 -0.32 -8.67 14.85
CA PHE A 65 -0.25 -7.40 14.12
C PHE A 65 -0.74 -7.50 12.68
N THR A 66 -1.59 -6.56 12.27
CA THR A 66 -1.94 -6.33 10.85
C THR A 66 -0.92 -5.39 10.22
N ILE A 67 -0.13 -5.88 9.26
CA ILE A 67 0.91 -5.08 8.60
C ILE A 67 0.76 -5.22 7.10
N ILE A 68 0.31 -4.14 6.46
CA ILE A 68 0.00 -4.12 5.03
C ILE A 68 0.62 -2.92 4.34
N THR A 69 0.70 -2.98 3.02
CA THR A 69 0.95 -1.81 2.17
C THR A 69 -0.27 -1.50 1.32
N ILE A 70 -0.56 -0.23 1.11
CA ILE A 70 -1.65 0.25 0.25
C ILE A 70 -1.08 1.16 -0.83
N SER A 71 -1.59 1.01 -2.05
CA SER A 71 -1.41 1.96 -3.13
C SER A 71 -2.67 2.82 -3.23
N PRO A 72 -2.58 4.11 -2.88
CA PRO A 72 -3.73 5.01 -2.83
C PRO A 72 -4.15 5.50 -4.23
N GLY A 73 -3.45 5.10 -5.30
CA GLY A 73 -3.64 5.69 -6.62
C GLY A 73 -3.14 7.13 -6.74
N TYR A 74 -3.41 7.75 -7.89
CA TYR A 74 -2.91 9.09 -8.21
C TYR A 74 -3.96 10.16 -7.87
N THR A 75 -3.74 10.90 -6.79
CA THR A 75 -4.73 11.82 -6.20
C THR A 75 -4.43 13.30 -6.49
N GLN A 76 -5.48 14.07 -6.72
CA GLN A 76 -5.48 15.52 -6.98
C GLN A 76 -5.16 16.35 -5.72
N THR A 77 -3.98 16.13 -5.13
CA THR A 77 -3.49 16.91 -3.98
C THR A 77 -2.87 18.23 -4.44
N ASN A 78 -1.88 18.15 -5.32
CA ASN A 78 -1.23 19.30 -5.97
C ASN A 78 -1.23 19.19 -7.51
N TYR A 79 -1.86 18.13 -8.05
CA TYR A 79 -1.89 17.82 -9.47
C TYR A 79 -3.34 17.74 -9.93
N PRO A 80 -3.91 18.83 -10.47
CA PRO A 80 -5.33 18.87 -10.87
C PRO A 80 -5.70 17.83 -11.93
N SER A 81 -4.74 17.36 -12.71
CA SER A 81 -4.93 16.34 -13.75
C SER A 81 -4.76 14.90 -13.24
N ALA A 82 -4.62 14.69 -11.93
CA ALA A 82 -4.55 13.36 -11.36
C ALA A 82 -5.92 12.67 -11.40
N ASP A 83 -5.88 11.35 -11.29
CA ASP A 83 -7.03 10.48 -11.51
C ASP A 83 -8.17 10.69 -10.51
N LEU A 84 -7.82 10.79 -9.22
CA LEU A 84 -8.79 10.71 -8.13
C LEU A 84 -8.90 12.01 -7.35
N THR A 85 -10.11 12.36 -6.94
CA THR A 85 -10.31 13.38 -5.92
C THR A 85 -9.79 12.91 -4.54
N PRO A 86 -9.46 13.83 -3.62
CA PRO A 86 -9.10 13.46 -2.26
C PRO A 86 -10.16 12.60 -1.55
N ASP A 87 -11.44 12.88 -1.78
CA ASP A 87 -12.55 12.16 -1.13
C ASP A 87 -12.67 10.71 -1.63
N GLU A 88 -12.58 10.49 -2.94
CA GLU A 88 -12.55 9.14 -3.53
C GLU A 88 -11.38 8.33 -2.99
N ASN A 89 -10.20 8.96 -2.95
CA ASN A 89 -8.98 8.34 -2.44
C ASN A 89 -9.11 7.91 -0.97
N VAL A 90 -9.55 8.82 -0.10
CA VAL A 90 -9.67 8.55 1.33
C VAL A 90 -10.71 7.47 1.59
N LYS A 91 -11.86 7.54 0.92
CA LYS A 91 -12.91 6.53 1.05
C LYS A 91 -12.40 5.14 0.66
N ALA A 92 -11.75 5.01 -0.49
CA ALA A 92 -11.24 3.73 -0.97
C ALA A 92 -10.07 3.19 -0.12
N THR A 93 -9.24 4.08 0.42
CA THR A 93 -8.14 3.71 1.32
C THR A 93 -8.68 3.21 2.67
N LEU A 94 -9.66 3.92 3.24
CA LEU A 94 -10.29 3.54 4.51
C LEU A 94 -11.04 2.21 4.41
N ASP A 95 -11.65 1.89 3.27
CA ASP A 95 -12.27 0.59 3.03
C ASP A 95 -11.27 -0.56 3.25
N ILE A 96 -10.06 -0.44 2.71
CA ILE A 96 -9.00 -1.44 2.93
C ILE A 96 -8.63 -1.51 4.41
N ILE A 97 -8.32 -0.36 5.03
CA ILE A 97 -7.88 -0.31 6.44
C ILE A 97 -8.91 -0.98 7.35
N PHE A 98 -10.20 -0.69 7.16
CA PHE A 98 -11.23 -1.24 8.04
C PHE A 98 -11.58 -2.70 7.76
N ARG A 99 -11.35 -3.21 6.54
CA ARG A 99 -11.64 -4.62 6.21
C ARG A 99 -10.46 -5.56 6.46
N THR A 100 -9.23 -5.05 6.53
CA THR A 100 -8.04 -5.91 6.68
C THR A 100 -7.85 -6.38 8.11
N THR A 101 -7.37 -7.62 8.23
CA THR A 101 -7.06 -8.25 9.51
C THR A 101 -5.64 -8.80 9.49
N HIS A 102 -5.21 -9.43 10.59
CA HIS A 102 -3.92 -10.12 10.65
C HIS A 102 -3.75 -11.17 9.53
N ALA A 103 -4.84 -11.75 9.01
CA ALA A 103 -4.78 -12.70 7.89
C ALA A 103 -4.26 -12.07 6.58
N GLU A 104 -4.31 -10.73 6.49
CA GLU A 104 -3.82 -9.97 5.35
C GLU A 104 -2.39 -9.46 5.52
N THR A 105 -1.76 -9.73 6.67
CA THR A 105 -0.39 -9.30 6.94
C THR A 105 0.59 -9.76 5.86
N GLY A 106 1.46 -8.85 5.42
CA GLY A 106 2.41 -9.09 4.34
C GLY A 106 1.85 -8.84 2.94
N LYS A 107 0.56 -8.48 2.79
CA LYS A 107 -0.03 -8.15 1.48
C LYS A 107 0.16 -6.68 1.11
N PHE A 108 0.12 -6.44 -0.19
CA PHE A 108 0.09 -5.11 -0.80
C PHE A 108 -1.19 -4.98 -1.61
N PHE A 109 -2.06 -4.03 -1.27
CA PHE A 109 -3.31 -3.77 -1.97
C PHE A 109 -3.25 -2.51 -2.85
N ILE A 110 -3.93 -2.55 -3.99
CA ILE A 110 -4.38 -1.37 -4.73
C ILE A 110 -5.77 -1.02 -4.21
N ILE A 111 -6.10 0.27 -4.10
CA ILE A 111 -7.48 0.70 -3.79
C ILE A 111 -8.47 0.26 -4.88
N HIS A 112 -9.73 0.12 -4.49
CA HIS A 112 -10.83 -0.10 -5.43
C HIS A 112 -11.60 1.20 -5.65
N VAL A 113 -11.76 1.61 -6.91
CA VAL A 113 -12.59 2.75 -7.28
C VAL A 113 -13.55 2.30 -8.38
N PRO A 114 -14.88 2.40 -8.19
CA PRO A 114 -15.84 1.95 -9.20
C PRO A 114 -15.63 2.63 -10.55
N SER A 115 -15.69 1.85 -11.63
CA SER A 115 -15.44 2.27 -13.03
C SER A 115 -13.97 2.49 -13.41
N TRP A 116 -13.02 2.12 -12.54
CA TRP A 116 -11.58 2.18 -12.81
C TRP A 116 -10.93 0.79 -12.93
N GLU A 117 -11.70 -0.29 -12.88
CA GLU A 117 -11.22 -1.67 -12.82
C GLU A 117 -10.64 -2.16 -14.15
N ASP A 118 -11.21 -1.70 -15.26
CA ASP A 118 -10.81 -2.10 -16.61
C ASP A 118 -9.79 -1.15 -17.26
N ASN A 119 -9.34 -0.13 -16.53
CA ASN A 119 -8.34 0.81 -17.01
C ASN A 119 -6.99 0.12 -17.33
N PRO A 120 -6.13 0.78 -18.12
CA PRO A 120 -4.73 0.37 -18.25
C PRO A 120 -4.08 0.19 -16.88
N ILE A 121 -3.12 -0.73 -16.77
CA ILE A 121 -2.42 -1.05 -15.50
C ILE A 121 -1.89 0.21 -14.80
N SER A 122 -1.54 1.25 -15.56
CA SER A 122 -1.06 2.54 -15.06
C SER A 122 -2.06 3.34 -14.23
N SER A 123 -3.35 3.12 -14.43
CA SER A 123 -4.45 3.86 -13.81
C SER A 123 -5.59 2.92 -13.41
N ARG A 124 -5.27 1.66 -13.09
CA ARG A 124 -6.23 0.65 -12.66
C ARG A 124 -6.36 0.66 -11.14
N TYR A 125 -7.60 0.77 -10.66
CA TYR A 125 -7.95 0.73 -9.24
C TYR A 125 -8.98 -0.36 -8.98
N ASP A 126 -8.55 -1.61 -9.10
CA ASP A 126 -9.40 -2.81 -9.08
C ASP A 126 -9.57 -3.44 -7.68
N GLY A 127 -8.85 -2.96 -6.66
CA GLY A 127 -8.86 -3.55 -5.32
C GLY A 127 -7.95 -4.76 -5.15
N ALA A 128 -7.17 -5.14 -6.17
CA ALA A 128 -6.38 -6.36 -6.15
C ALA A 128 -5.21 -6.30 -5.17
N SER A 129 -4.81 -7.48 -4.68
CA SER A 129 -3.51 -7.63 -4.01
C SER A 129 -2.41 -7.85 -5.04
N VAL A 130 -1.35 -7.04 -4.98
CA VAL A 130 -0.20 -7.12 -5.88
C VAL A 130 0.82 -8.13 -5.34
N PRO A 131 1.16 -9.18 -6.09
CA PRO A 131 2.20 -10.11 -5.68
C PRO A 131 3.59 -9.45 -5.68
N TRP A 132 4.42 -9.89 -4.74
CA TRP A 132 5.86 -9.61 -4.69
C TRP A 132 6.54 -10.24 -5.91
N CYS A 133 7.56 -9.56 -6.47
CA CYS A 133 8.50 -10.26 -7.35
C CYS A 133 9.32 -11.24 -6.51
N GLY A 134 9.37 -12.49 -6.95
CA GLY A 134 10.26 -13.52 -6.39
C GLY A 134 11.72 -13.21 -6.68
#